data_AF-X0WHQ7-F1
#
_entry.id   AF-X0WHQ7-F1
#
_cell.length_a   1.000
_cell.length_b   1.000
_cell.length_c   1.000
_cell.angle_alpha   90.00
_cell.angle_beta   90.00
_cell.angle_gamma   90.00
#
_symmetry.space_group_name_H-M   'P 1'
#
loop_
_entity.id
_entity.type
_entity.pdbx_description
1 polymer ?
#
loop_
_entity_poly.entity_id
_entity_poly.type
_entity_poly.pdbx_seq_one_letter_code
_entity_poly.pdbx_strand_id
1 'polypeptide(L)'
;MYMMMLIIIIIFSGTIIPAESLGSSMRIIIDVLPLGHASVLISDITLRGLSFNAEHVIMINLISLVFLILAYFAYKFKKLEV
;
A
#
# COMPACT_ATOMS: atom_id res chain seq x y z
N MET A 1 -11.47 -15.40 -1.29
CA MET A 1 -11.10 -14.18 -2.04
C MET A 1 -10.22 -13.23 -1.22
N TYR A 2 -10.66 -12.76 -0.05
CA TYR A 2 -9.87 -11.84 0.79
C TYR A 2 -8.51 -12.41 1.24
N MET A 3 -8.45 -13.69 1.62
CA MET A 3 -7.18 -14.35 1.99
C MET A 3 -6.17 -14.39 0.84
N MET A 4 -6.62 -14.64 -0.40
CA MET A 4 -5.72 -14.65 -1.56
C MET A 4 -5.17 -13.25 -1.86
N MET A 5 -6.02 -12.23 -1.79
CA MET A 5 -5.61 -10.84 -1.97
C MET A 5 -4.60 -10.41 -0.90
N LEU A 6 -4.83 -10.79 0.36
CA LEU A 6 -3.91 -10.52 1.46
C LEU A 6 -2.54 -11.17 1.23
N ILE A 7 -2.52 -12.44 0.83
CA ILE A 7 -1.27 -13.16 0.54
C ILE A 7 -0.49 -12.46 -0.57
N ILE A 8 -1.17 -12.06 -1.65
CA ILE A 8 -0.56 -11.30 -2.75
C ILE A 8 0.03 -9.99 -2.24
N ILE A 9 -0.72 -9.22 -1.45
CA ILE A 9 -0.25 -7.95 -0.88
C ILE A 9 0.99 -8.14 0.01
N ILE A 10 1.05 -9.21 0.79
CA ILE A 10 2.20 -9.53 1.66
C ILE A 10 3.42 -9.91 0.81
N ILE A 11 3.27 -10.77 -0.20
CA ILE A 11 4.38 -11.19 -1.07
C ILE A 11 5.01 -9.98 -1.77
N PHE A 12 4.18 -9.04 -2.22
CA PHE A 12 4.60 -7.85 -2.95
C PHE A 12 4.84 -6.63 -2.06
N SER A 13 4.87 -6.79 -0.74
CA SER A 13 5.11 -5.69 0.21
C SER A 13 6.55 -5.16 0.23
N GLY A 14 7.47 -5.75 -0.54
CA GLY A 14 8.90 -5.44 -0.49
C GLY A 14 9.65 -6.13 0.66
N THR A 15 8.95 -6.77 1.61
CA THR A 15 9.58 -7.42 2.77
C THR A 15 10.11 -8.82 2.47
N ILE A 16 9.45 -9.57 1.59
CA ILE A 16 9.85 -10.93 1.18
C ILE A 16 10.70 -10.89 -0.09
N ILE A 17 10.29 -10.07 -1.07
CA ILE A 17 10.98 -9.89 -2.33
C ILE A 17 11.42 -8.42 -2.42
N PRO A 18 12.72 -8.12 -2.58
CA PRO A 18 13.19 -6.74 -2.73
C PRO A 18 12.53 -6.08 -3.92
N ALA A 19 11.96 -4.88 -3.75
CA ALA A 19 11.27 -4.16 -4.83
C ALA A 19 12.16 -3.89 -6.06
N GLU A 20 13.47 -3.84 -5.85
CA GLU A 20 14.50 -3.61 -6.87
C GLU A 20 14.73 -4.83 -7.76
N SER A 21 14.40 -6.03 -7.27
CA SER A 21 14.52 -7.29 -8.01
C SER A 21 13.32 -7.56 -8.93
N LEU A 22 12.29 -6.72 -8.86
CA LEU A 22 11.07 -6.87 -9.63
C LEU A 22 11.14 -6.09 -10.94
N GLY A 23 10.51 -6.65 -11.99
CA GLY A 23 10.39 -5.97 -13.27
C GLY A 23 9.67 -4.62 -13.13
N SER A 24 9.97 -3.68 -14.03
CA SER A 24 9.47 -2.29 -13.99
C SER A 24 7.94 -2.20 -13.85
N SER A 25 7.19 -3.06 -14.55
CA SER A 25 5.73 -3.11 -14.45
C SER A 25 5.22 -3.51 -13.07
N MET A 26 5.93 -4.42 -12.40
CA MET A 26 5.54 -4.93 -11.08
C MET A 26 5.90 -3.94 -9.97
N ARG A 27 6.97 -3.17 -10.16
CA ARG A 27 7.34 -2.08 -9.25
C ARG A 27 6.25 -1.01 -9.15
N ILE A 28 5.68 -0.61 -10.29
CA ILE A 28 4.55 0.35 -10.33
C ILE A 28 3.36 -0.17 -9.52
N ILE A 29 3.06 -1.47 -9.61
CA ILE A 29 1.94 -2.05 -8.86
C ILE A 29 2.19 -1.96 -7.35
N ILE A 30 3.43 -2.20 -6.92
CA ILE A 30 3.82 -2.14 -5.50
C ILE A 30 3.78 -0.72 -4.97
N ASP A 31 4.23 0.25 -5.75
CA ASP A 31 4.22 1.66 -5.40
C ASP A 31 2.79 2.24 -5.30
N VAL A 32 1.77 1.51 -5.76
CA VAL A 32 0.36 1.88 -5.58
C VAL A 32 -0.25 1.20 -4.34
N LEU A 33 0.41 0.15 -3.81
CA LEU A 33 -0.09 -0.58 -2.64
C LEU A 33 0.38 0.11 -1.35
N PRO A 34 -0.53 0.34 -0.38
CA PRO A 34 -0.16 0.98 0.88
C PRO A 34 0.87 0.17 1.68
N LEU A 35 0.88 -1.16 1.52
CA LEU A 35 1.82 -2.04 2.22
C LEU A 35 3.27 -1.83 1.78
N GLY A 36 3.51 -1.47 0.51
CA GLY A 36 4.86 -1.19 0.01
C GLY A 36 5.50 0.02 0.68
N HIS A 37 4.71 1.06 0.98
CA HIS A 37 5.20 2.23 1.71
C HIS A 37 5.25 2.01 3.22
N ALA A 38 4.27 1.28 3.78
CA ALA A 38 4.20 1.00 5.21
C ALA A 38 5.36 0.11 5.67
N SER A 39 5.71 -0.93 4.91
CA SER A 39 6.78 -1.86 5.25
C SER A 39 8.13 -1.16 5.34
N VAL A 40 8.44 -0.28 4.37
CA VAL A 40 9.67 0.51 4.34
C VAL A 40 9.73 1.43 5.55
N LEU A 41 8.67 2.22 5.81
CA LEU A 41 8.60 3.11 6.98
C LEU A 41 8.83 2.37 8.30
N ILE A 42 8.14 1.24 8.50
CA ILE A 42 8.29 0.45 9.71
C ILE A 42 9.72 -0.08 9.81
N SER A 43 10.27 -0.67 8.74
CA SER A 43 11.63 -1.22 8.76
C SER A 43 12.71 -0.16 8.99
N ASP A 44 12.59 1.01 8.37
CA ASP A 44 13.59 2.07 8.48
C ASP A 44 13.59 2.67 9.89
N ILE A 45 12.41 2.89 10.48
CA ILE A 45 12.29 3.43 11.85
C ILE A 45 12.69 2.37 12.89
N THR A 46 12.15 1.16 12.77
CA THR A 46 12.28 0.14 13.83
C THR A 46 13.59 -0.64 13.77
N LEU A 47 14.04 -1.02 12.57
CA LEU A 47 15.22 -1.87 12.41
C LEU A 47 16.49 -1.06 12.15
N ARG A 48 16.37 0.09 11.49
CA ARG A 48 17.53 0.93 11.12
C ARG A 48 17.66 2.20 11.95
N GLY A 49 16.65 2.57 12.74
CA GLY A 49 16.66 3.81 13.54
C GLY A 49 16.73 5.08 12.68
N LEU A 50 16.32 5.00 11.41
CA LEU A 50 16.32 6.12 10.49
C LEU A 50 15.13 7.04 10.76
N SER A 51 15.30 8.32 10.46
CA SER A 51 14.22 9.30 10.50
C SER A 51 13.12 8.98 9.47
N PHE A 52 11.92 9.47 9.70
CA PHE A 52 10.79 9.30 8.78
C PHE A 52 11.15 9.72 7.35
N ASN A 53 10.95 8.80 6.41
CA ASN A 53 11.01 9.13 4.99
C ASN A 53 9.71 9.81 4.56
N ALA A 54 9.78 11.13 4.33
CA ALA A 54 8.63 11.96 3.98
C ALA A 54 7.90 11.50 2.71
N GLU A 55 8.62 10.93 1.74
CA GLU A 55 8.03 10.42 0.50
C GLU A 55 7.03 9.30 0.77
N HIS A 56 7.44 8.26 1.51
CA HIS A 56 6.56 7.16 1.86
C HIS A 56 5.39 7.59 2.76
N VAL A 57 5.62 8.56 3.66
CA VAL A 57 4.55 9.12 4.51
C VAL A 57 3.51 9.88 3.66
N ILE A 58 3.94 10.66 2.68
CA ILE A 58 3.02 11.39 1.81
C ILE A 58 2.24 10.39 0.94
N MET A 59 2.92 9.41 0.35
CA MET A 59 2.29 8.41 -0.51
C MET A 59 1.23 7.60 0.24
N ILE A 60 1.52 7.14 1.46
CA ILE A 60 0.54 6.33 2.23
C ILE A 60 -0.72 7.14 2.56
N ASN A 61 -0.57 8.44 2.85
CA ASN A 61 -1.71 9.32 3.10
C ASN A 61 -2.52 9.57 1.82
N LEU A 62 -1.85 9.76 0.69
CA LEU A 62 -2.50 9.98 -0.61
C LEU A 62 -3.28 8.73 -1.04
N ILE A 63 -2.68 7.54 -0.92
CA ILE A 63 -3.34 6.25 -1.16
C ILE A 63 -4.55 6.08 -0.24
N SER A 64 -4.41 6.39 1.05
CA SER A 64 -5.52 6.31 2.01
C SER A 64 -6.68 7.24 1.63
N LEU A 65 -6.37 8.45 1.18
CA LEU A 65 -7.37 9.42 0.71
C LEU A 65 -8.11 8.91 -0.54
N VAL A 66 -7.41 8.28 -1.49
CA VAL A 66 -8.03 7.63 -2.66
C VAL A 66 -8.99 6.52 -2.21
N PHE A 67 -8.59 5.65 -1.29
CA PHE A 67 -9.47 4.60 -0.76
C PHE A 67 -10.69 5.16 -0.02
N LEU A 68 -10.54 6.25 0.74
CA LEU A 68 -11.66 6.92 1.39
C LEU A 68 -12.65 7.50 0.37
N ILE A 69 -12.16 8.11 -0.71
CA ILE A 69 -12.99 8.62 -1.81
C ILE A 69 -13.73 7.46 -2.49
N LEU A 70 -13.04 6.38 -2.83
CA LEU A 70 -13.65 5.20 -3.44
C LEU A 70 -14.71 4.58 -2.52
N ALA A 71 -14.42 4.46 -1.23
CA ALA A 71 -15.38 3.99 -0.24
C ALA A 71 -16.60 4.91 -0.19
N TYR A 72 -16.41 6.23 -0.12
CA TYR A 72 -17.50 7.20 -0.14
C TYR A 72 -18.42 7.04 -1.36
N PHE A 73 -17.84 6.93 -2.56
CA PHE A 73 -18.63 6.68 -3.78
C PHE A 73 -19.35 5.34 -3.71
N ALA A 74 -18.65 4.26 -3.34
CA ALA A 74 -19.25 2.93 -3.23
C ALA A 74 -20.44 2.92 -2.26
N TYR A 75 -20.32 3.55 -1.08
CA TYR A 75 -21.41 3.65 -0.11
C TYR A 75 -22.52 4.59 -0.54
N LYS A 76 -22.21 5.66 -1.28
CA LYS A 76 -23.21 6.57 -1.83
C LYS A 76 -24.11 5.88 -2.86
N PHE A 77 -23.53 5.05 -3.74
CA PHE A 77 -24.31 4.31 -4.76
C PHE A 77 -25.00 3.07 -4.18
N LYS A 78 -24.36 2.37 -3.24
CA LYS A 78 -24.93 1.15 -2.63
C LYS A 78 -26.17 1.41 -1.77
N LYS A 79 -26.42 2.67 -1.35
CA LYS A 79 -27.65 3.07 -0.65
C LYS A 79 -28.89 3.21 -1.55
N LEU A 80 -28.79 2.98 -2.86
CA LEU A 80 -29.96 2.94 -3.77
C LEU A 80 -30.62 1.54 -3.87
N GLU A 81 -30.08 0.54 -3.18
CA GLU A 81 -30.69 -0.79 -3.03
C GLU A 81 -31.21 -1.00 -1.60
N VAL A 82 -32.11 -0.13 -1.14
CA VAL A 82 -33.21 -0.44 -0.20
C VAL A 82 -34.39 0.46 -0.53
#